data_AF-A0A954X5K8-F1
#
_entry.id   AF-A0A954X5K8-F1
#
_cell.length_a   1.000
_cell.length_b   1.000
_cell.length_c   1.000
_cell.angle_alpha   90.00
_cell.angle_beta   90.00
_cell.angle_gamma   90.00
#
_symmetry.space_group_name_H-M   'P 1'
#
loop_
_entity.id
_entity.type
_entity.pdbx_description
1 polymer ?
#
loop_
_entity_poly.entity_id
_entity_poly.type
_entity_poly.pdbx_seq_one_letter_code
_entity_poly.pdbx_strand_id
1 'polypeptide(L)'
;MEPTLAEIIVGQGNAARHPEIVLRLAPDLESLLGPTRRWLEDAIAGGARFLPGETVQLGWTLCKVNERADGRLSLLAPDMSSMPIEWTDDLSLAVQHLAVQYQAVKSIGVEPAFPNMRHSVLVGRDFDDTDVVIMHHQGSDGPADSGWFVGSESH
;
A
#
# COMPACT_ATOMS: atom_id res chain seq x y z
N MET A 1 -23.56 -1.38 13.66
CA MET A 1 -22.60 -0.94 14.69
C MET A 1 -21.30 -0.78 13.94
N GLU A 2 -20.84 0.47 13.74
CA GLU A 2 -19.54 0.72 13.13
C GLU A 2 -18.48 -0.07 13.95
N PRO A 3 -17.59 -0.83 13.31
CA PRO A 3 -16.55 -1.54 14.04
C PRO A 3 -15.71 -0.52 14.82
N THR A 4 -15.40 -0.83 16.09
CA THR A 4 -14.53 0.02 16.89
C THR A 4 -13.11 -0.12 16.36
N LEU A 5 -12.58 0.94 15.74
CA LEU A 5 -11.21 0.96 15.23
C LEU A 5 -10.22 1.27 16.35
N ALA A 6 -9.09 0.55 16.38
CA ALA A 6 -7.94 0.88 17.21
C ALA A 6 -7.16 2.05 16.59
N GLU A 7 -6.61 2.94 17.42
CA GLU A 7 -5.66 3.98 16.98
C GLU A 7 -4.22 3.52 17.26
N ILE A 8 -3.42 3.40 16.21
CA ILE A 8 -1.99 3.10 16.30
C ILE A 8 -1.21 4.34 15.90
N ILE A 9 -0.36 4.82 16.80
CA ILE A 9 0.51 5.97 16.54
C ILE A 9 1.83 5.48 15.95
N VAL A 10 2.23 6.12 14.86
CA VAL A 10 3.52 5.93 14.19
C VAL A 10 4.28 7.26 14.23
N GLY A 11 5.49 7.22 14.76
CA GLY A 11 6.34 8.41 14.90
C GLY A 11 7.65 8.09 15.60
N GLN A 12 8.64 8.96 15.41
CA GLN A 12 9.99 8.82 15.99
C GLN A 12 10.17 9.65 17.27
N GLY A 13 9.07 10.03 17.94
CA GLY A 13 9.08 11.01 19.03
C GLY A 13 9.64 12.38 18.60
N ASN A 14 10.02 13.23 19.55
CA ASN A 14 10.46 14.62 19.32
C ASN A 14 11.70 14.79 18.41
N ALA A 15 12.36 13.71 17.96
CA ALA A 15 13.60 13.77 17.20
C ALA A 15 13.44 14.16 15.72
N ALA A 16 12.34 13.78 15.07
CA ALA A 16 12.20 13.92 13.61
C ALA A 16 11.57 15.25 13.14
N ARG A 17 11.05 16.09 14.05
CA ARG A 17 10.22 17.27 13.71
C ARG A 17 9.16 16.97 12.64
N HIS A 18 8.60 15.76 12.64
CA HIS A 18 7.54 15.32 11.73
C HIS A 18 6.31 14.98 12.58
N PRO A 19 5.09 15.43 12.22
CA PRO A 19 3.89 15.12 12.99
C PRO A 19 3.63 13.61 13.03
N GLU A 20 3.25 13.09 14.19
CA GLU A 20 2.89 11.67 14.31
C GLU A 20 1.75 11.30 13.35
N ILE A 21 1.80 10.09 12.81
CA ILE A 21 0.79 9.54 11.91
C ILE A 21 -0.07 8.56 12.71
N VAL A 22 -1.38 8.81 12.74
CA VAL A 22 -2.38 7.94 13.35
C VAL A 22 -2.95 7.01 12.29
N LEU A 23 -2.80 5.71 12.51
CA LEU A 23 -3.40 4.65 11.70
C LEU A 23 -4.62 4.10 12.44
N ARG A 24 -5.74 3.93 11.74
CA ARG A 24 -6.96 3.33 12.30
C ARG A 24 -7.31 2.05 11.54
N LEU A 25 -7.59 0.98 12.26
CA LEU A 25 -8.02 -0.31 11.70
C LEU A 25 -8.70 -1.18 12.76
N ALA A 26 -9.32 -2.27 12.34
CA ALA A 26 -9.91 -3.26 13.24
C ALA A 26 -8.85 -3.85 14.20
N PRO A 27 -9.13 -3.96 15.51
CA PRO A 27 -8.14 -4.36 16.51
C PRO A 27 -7.48 -5.72 16.25
N ASP A 28 -8.21 -6.67 15.67
CA ASP A 28 -7.72 -8.01 15.30
C ASP A 28 -6.65 -7.97 14.17
N LEU A 29 -6.59 -6.88 13.41
CA LEU A 29 -5.63 -6.67 12.33
C LEU A 29 -4.37 -5.93 12.78
N GLU A 30 -4.26 -5.48 14.03
CA GLU A 30 -3.10 -4.72 14.52
C GLU A 30 -1.77 -5.49 14.31
N SER A 31 -1.79 -6.82 14.48
CA SER A 31 -0.62 -7.68 14.26
C SER A 31 -0.09 -7.65 12.82
N LEU A 32 -0.92 -7.26 11.85
CA LEU A 32 -0.56 -7.18 10.43
C LEU A 32 0.11 -5.85 10.06
N LEU A 33 0.08 -4.83 10.92
CA LEU A 33 0.65 -3.51 10.65
C LEU A 33 2.18 -3.47 10.61
N GLY A 34 2.87 -4.53 11.05
CA GLY A 34 4.32 -4.53 11.18
C GLY A 34 5.08 -3.98 9.96
N PRO A 35 4.80 -4.45 8.72
CA PRO A 35 5.41 -3.90 7.51
C PRO A 35 5.08 -2.43 7.26
N THR A 36 3.81 -2.03 7.40
CA THR A 36 3.35 -0.64 7.19
C THR A 36 4.01 0.33 8.18
N ARG A 37 4.03 -0.04 9.46
CA ARG A 37 4.64 0.75 10.53
C ARG A 37 6.13 0.95 10.26
N ARG A 38 6.87 -0.13 9.98
CA ARG A 38 8.31 -0.05 9.68
C ARG A 38 8.58 0.85 8.48
N TRP A 39 7.83 0.67 7.40
CA TRP A 39 8.00 1.49 6.20
C TRP A 39 7.81 2.99 6.47
N LEU A 40 6.78 3.37 7.23
CA LEU A 40 6.56 4.77 7.64
C LEU A 40 7.69 5.29 8.54
N GLU A 41 8.11 4.50 9.52
CA GLU A 41 9.20 4.84 10.45
C GLU A 41 10.52 5.04 9.71
N ASP A 42 10.88 4.13 8.82
CA ASP A 42 12.09 4.19 8.00
C ASP A 42 12.06 5.40 7.05
N ALA A 43 10.91 5.68 6.44
CA ALA A 43 10.75 6.85 5.57
C ALA A 43 10.95 8.16 6.35
N ILE A 44 10.32 8.29 7.52
CA ILE A 44 10.47 9.47 8.38
C ILE A 44 11.92 9.61 8.86
N ALA A 45 12.54 8.52 9.30
CA ALA A 45 13.94 8.50 9.72
C ALA A 45 14.90 8.87 8.58
N GLY A 46 14.56 8.49 7.34
CA GLY A 46 15.24 8.89 6.10
C GLY A 46 14.99 10.35 5.68
N GLY A 47 14.18 11.10 6.43
CA GLY A 47 13.91 12.52 6.18
C GLY A 47 12.67 12.81 5.33
N ALA A 48 11.86 11.79 5.00
CA ALA A 48 10.60 12.01 4.32
C ALA A 48 9.66 12.89 5.17
N ARG A 49 8.91 13.76 4.49
CA ARG A 49 7.86 14.58 5.11
C ARG A 49 6.55 14.35 4.37
N PHE A 50 5.63 13.69 5.05
CA PHE A 50 4.25 13.53 4.59
C PHE A 50 3.46 14.82 4.85
N LEU A 51 2.81 15.36 3.82
CA LEU A 51 2.02 16.58 3.90
C LEU A 51 0.53 16.29 3.65
N PRO A 52 -0.39 17.02 4.30
CA PRO A 52 -1.82 16.89 4.04
C PRO A 52 -2.17 17.08 2.56
N GLY A 53 -3.02 16.20 2.03
CA GLY A 53 -3.43 16.20 0.63
C GLY A 53 -2.53 15.36 -0.29
N GLU A 54 -1.34 14.97 0.16
CA GLU A 54 -0.50 14.02 -0.58
C GLU A 54 -1.07 12.61 -0.54
N THR A 55 -0.62 11.77 -1.47
CA THR A 55 -0.95 10.36 -1.51
C THR A 55 0.26 9.50 -1.23
N VAL A 56 0.07 8.45 -0.43
CA VAL A 56 1.06 7.42 -0.15
C VAL A 56 0.52 6.07 -0.62
N GLN A 57 1.40 5.21 -1.10
CA GLN A 57 1.01 3.89 -1.57
C GLN A 57 1.31 2.84 -0.50
N LEU A 58 0.28 2.11 -0.04
CA LEU A 58 0.39 0.97 0.85
C LEU A 58 0.08 -0.30 0.06
N GLY A 59 1.12 -1.03 -0.36
CA GLY A 59 0.95 -2.14 -1.31
C GLY A 59 0.40 -1.62 -2.63
N TRP A 60 -0.77 -2.10 -3.05
CA TRP A 60 -1.51 -1.55 -4.21
C TRP A 60 -2.52 -0.44 -3.88
N THR A 61 -2.70 -0.10 -2.60
CA THR A 61 -3.74 0.83 -2.17
C THR A 61 -3.17 2.24 -2.08
N LEU A 62 -3.76 3.19 -2.80
CA LEU A 62 -3.42 4.61 -2.68
C LEU A 62 -4.16 5.22 -1.50
N CYS A 63 -3.43 5.62 -0.47
CA CYS A 63 -3.97 6.27 0.72
C CYS A 63 -3.70 7.78 0.67
N LYS A 64 -4.61 8.58 1.23
CA LYS A 64 -4.47 10.04 1.31
C LYS A 64 -3.99 10.45 2.69
N VAL A 65 -3.01 11.34 2.74
CA VAL A 65 -2.57 11.97 3.99
C VAL A 65 -3.57 13.06 4.36
N ASN A 66 -4.08 13.01 5.58
CA ASN A 66 -5.06 13.97 6.10
C ASN A 66 -4.58 14.58 7.42
N GLU A 67 -4.80 15.88 7.60
CA GLU A 67 -4.52 16.58 8.86
C GLU A 67 -5.66 16.35 9.87
N ARG A 68 -5.29 16.07 11.11
CA ARG A 68 -6.22 15.97 12.24
C ARG A 68 -6.27 17.28 13.01
N ALA A 69 -7.39 17.52 13.69
CA ALA A 69 -7.59 18.72 14.51
C ALA A 69 -6.60 18.86 15.67
N ASP A 70 -5.95 17.77 16.09
CA ASP A 70 -4.93 17.75 17.15
C ASP A 70 -3.50 17.99 16.63
N GLY A 71 -3.34 18.32 15.34
CA GLY A 71 -2.05 18.57 14.69
C GLY A 71 -1.29 17.30 14.29
N ARG A 72 -1.85 16.10 14.50
CA ARG A 72 -1.31 14.84 13.96
C ARG A 72 -1.78 14.63 12.51
N LEU A 73 -1.15 13.68 11.84
CA LEU A 73 -1.59 13.20 10.53
C LEU A 73 -2.41 11.91 10.67
N SER A 74 -3.18 11.61 9.64
CA SER A 74 -3.89 10.35 9.44
C SER A 74 -3.71 9.87 8.01
N LEU A 75 -3.79 8.57 7.79
CA LEU A 75 -3.94 8.02 6.44
C LEU A 75 -5.40 7.63 6.23
N LEU A 76 -5.96 8.05 5.11
CA LEU A 76 -7.29 7.65 4.67
C LEU A 76 -7.16 6.65 3.52
N ALA A 77 -7.82 5.51 3.63
CA ALA A 77 -7.96 4.55 2.55
C ALA A 77 -9.19 4.86 1.69
N PRO A 78 -9.22 4.43 0.42
CA PRO A 78 -10.48 4.37 -0.33
C PRO A 78 -11.40 3.33 0.31
N ASP A 79 -12.70 3.61 0.36
CA ASP A 79 -13.72 2.69 0.87
C ASP A 79 -13.98 1.46 -0.02
N MET A 80 -13.38 1.44 -1.23
CA MET A 80 -13.48 0.41 -2.26
C MET A 80 -14.91 0.02 -2.66
N SER A 81 -15.91 0.81 -2.29
CA SER A 81 -17.33 0.46 -2.43
C SER A 81 -18.16 1.59 -3.03
N SER A 82 -17.74 2.84 -2.88
CA SER A 82 -18.45 4.00 -3.43
C SER A 82 -17.93 4.44 -4.80
N MET A 83 -18.83 5.02 -5.60
CA MET A 83 -18.51 5.68 -6.87
C MET A 83 -19.24 7.04 -6.93
N PRO A 84 -18.55 8.19 -6.82
CA PRO A 84 -17.09 8.34 -6.70
C PRO A 84 -16.54 7.76 -5.38
N ILE A 85 -15.23 7.47 -5.37
CA ILE A 85 -14.53 6.92 -4.19
C ILE A 85 -14.70 7.85 -3.00
N GLU A 86 -15.12 7.29 -1.86
CA GLU A 86 -15.07 7.96 -0.57
C GLU A 86 -13.80 7.56 0.20
N TRP A 87 -13.31 8.48 1.02
CA TRP A 87 -12.10 8.29 1.83
C TRP A 87 -12.50 8.00 3.27
N THR A 88 -12.06 6.86 3.78
CA THR A 88 -12.30 6.40 5.14
C THR A 88 -11.00 6.38 5.93
N ASP A 89 -11.07 6.59 7.24
CA ASP A 89 -9.93 6.40 8.13
C ASP A 89 -9.67 4.93 8.48
N ASP A 90 -10.56 4.02 8.09
CA ASP A 90 -10.37 2.58 8.25
C ASP A 90 -9.38 2.01 7.23
N LEU A 91 -8.16 1.70 7.68
CA LEU A 91 -7.11 1.07 6.89
C LEU A 91 -7.18 -0.46 6.86
N SER A 92 -8.18 -1.08 7.50
CA SER A 92 -8.29 -2.54 7.65
C SER A 92 -8.08 -3.28 6.34
N LEU A 93 -8.82 -2.89 5.30
CA LEU A 93 -8.76 -3.53 3.99
C LEU A 93 -7.38 -3.34 3.34
N ALA A 94 -6.82 -2.13 3.40
CA ALA A 94 -5.50 -1.82 2.84
C ALA A 94 -4.39 -2.65 3.50
N VAL A 95 -4.40 -2.74 4.83
CA VAL A 95 -3.43 -3.51 5.62
C VAL A 95 -3.58 -5.01 5.38
N GLN A 96 -4.82 -5.50 5.32
CA GLN A 96 -5.08 -6.91 5.05
C GLN A 96 -4.56 -7.33 3.67
N HIS A 97 -4.84 -6.57 2.62
CA HIS A 97 -4.32 -6.86 1.28
C HIS A 97 -2.79 -6.84 1.23
N LEU A 98 -2.19 -5.81 1.83
CA LEU A 98 -0.74 -5.70 1.94
C LEU A 98 -0.14 -6.92 2.67
N ALA A 99 -0.75 -7.36 3.77
CA ALA A 99 -0.29 -8.51 4.52
C ALA A 99 -0.37 -9.80 3.70
N VAL A 100 -1.47 -10.03 2.96
CA VAL A 100 -1.59 -11.20 2.07
C VAL A 100 -0.51 -11.19 1.00
N GLN A 101 -0.29 -10.05 0.33
CA GLN A 101 0.76 -9.90 -0.69
C GLN A 101 2.16 -10.15 -0.09
N TYR A 102 2.42 -9.57 1.07
CA TYR A 102 3.69 -9.70 1.78
C TYR A 102 3.97 -11.16 2.16
N GLN A 103 2.98 -11.87 2.71
CA GLN A 103 3.13 -13.28 3.11
C GLN A 103 3.24 -14.21 1.90
N ALA A 104 2.51 -13.95 0.81
CA ALA A 104 2.61 -14.73 -0.41
C ALA A 104 4.05 -14.72 -0.96
N VAL A 105 4.66 -13.54 -1.07
CA VAL A 105 6.04 -13.41 -1.55
C VAL A 105 7.04 -14.04 -0.57
N LYS A 106 6.85 -13.88 0.73
CA LYS A 106 7.70 -14.54 1.73
C LYS A 106 7.59 -16.07 1.71
N SER A 107 6.43 -16.61 1.37
CA SER A 107 6.20 -18.07 1.35
C SER A 107 7.09 -18.81 0.35
N ILE A 108 7.58 -18.11 -0.68
CA ILE A 108 8.51 -18.64 -1.69
C ILE A 108 9.98 -18.24 -1.43
N GLY A 109 10.29 -17.70 -0.24
CA GLY A 109 11.65 -17.37 0.18
C GLY A 109 12.23 -16.10 -0.45
N VAL A 110 11.38 -15.22 -0.99
CA VAL A 110 11.78 -13.95 -1.62
C VAL A 110 11.43 -12.79 -0.69
N GLU A 111 12.30 -11.77 -0.62
CA GLU A 111 11.97 -10.55 0.12
C GLU A 111 11.01 -9.69 -0.71
N PRO A 112 9.87 -9.24 -0.14
CA PRO A 112 8.89 -8.46 -0.89
C PRO A 112 9.47 -7.12 -1.37
N ALA A 113 9.39 -6.88 -2.68
CA ALA A 113 9.61 -5.58 -3.30
C ALA A 113 8.24 -4.99 -3.65
N PHE A 114 7.96 -3.76 -3.19
CA PHE A 114 6.68 -3.12 -3.46
C PHE A 114 6.68 -2.44 -4.84
N PRO A 115 5.74 -2.80 -5.73
CA PRO A 115 5.62 -2.16 -7.03
C PRO A 115 5.10 -0.72 -6.86
N ASN A 116 5.56 0.19 -7.72
CA ASN A 116 4.99 1.53 -7.81
C ASN A 116 3.79 1.51 -8.78
N MET A 117 2.69 2.17 -8.46
CA MET A 117 1.54 2.32 -9.38
C MET A 117 1.91 2.95 -10.74
N ARG A 118 3.04 3.67 -10.81
CA ARG A 118 3.55 4.27 -12.04
C ARG A 118 4.32 3.27 -12.91
N HIS A 119 4.58 2.06 -12.42
CA HIS A 119 5.18 1.03 -13.25
C HIS A 119 4.12 0.44 -14.19
N SER A 120 4.45 0.38 -15.48
CA SER A 120 3.64 -0.28 -16.51
C SER A 120 3.95 -1.77 -16.59
N VAL A 121 2.94 -2.55 -16.95
CA VAL A 121 3.04 -3.98 -17.28
C VAL A 121 2.65 -4.16 -18.74
N LEU A 122 3.33 -5.06 -19.46
CA LEU A 122 2.91 -5.44 -20.81
C LEU A 122 1.82 -6.52 -20.71
N VAL A 123 0.72 -6.31 -21.43
CA VAL A 123 -0.41 -7.26 -21.47
C VAL A 123 -0.56 -7.79 -22.90
N GLY A 124 -0.55 -9.12 -23.04
CA GLY A 124 -0.84 -9.81 -24.29
C GLY A 124 -2.22 -9.43 -24.83
N ARG A 125 -2.38 -9.31 -26.14
CA ARG A 125 -3.64 -8.82 -26.74
C ARG A 125 -4.81 -9.78 -26.56
N ASP A 126 -4.50 -11.04 -26.35
CA ASP A 126 -5.39 -12.19 -26.17
C ASP A 126 -5.62 -12.52 -24.69
N PHE A 127 -5.18 -11.65 -23.77
CA PHE A 127 -5.34 -11.85 -22.33
C PHE A 127 -6.81 -12.03 -21.89
N ASP A 128 -7.74 -11.34 -22.54
CA ASP A 128 -9.17 -11.46 -22.20
C ASP A 128 -9.80 -12.78 -22.68
N ASP A 129 -9.15 -13.48 -23.61
CA ASP A 129 -9.66 -14.69 -24.28
C ASP A 129 -8.93 -15.97 -23.85
N THR A 130 -8.02 -15.90 -22.87
CA THR A 130 -7.24 -17.06 -22.40
C THR A 130 -7.79 -17.65 -21.10
N ASP A 131 -7.87 -18.98 -21.05
CA ASP A 131 -8.16 -19.73 -19.81
C ASP A 131 -6.91 -19.89 -18.92
N VAL A 132 -5.72 -19.61 -19.48
CA VAL A 132 -4.43 -19.74 -18.80
C VAL A 132 -3.69 -18.42 -18.83
N VAL A 133 -3.37 -17.89 -17.66
CA VAL A 133 -2.54 -16.69 -17.50
C VAL A 133 -1.11 -17.10 -17.21
N ILE A 134 -0.18 -16.66 -18.05
CA ILE A 134 1.26 -16.74 -17.77
C ILE A 134 1.78 -15.38 -17.32
N MET A 135 2.79 -15.41 -16.45
CA MET A 135 3.51 -14.23 -16.02
C MET A 135 5.00 -14.52 -16.09
N HIS A 136 5.77 -13.66 -16.74
CA HIS A 136 7.22 -13.75 -16.74
C HIS A 136 7.85 -12.36 -16.71
N HIS A 137 9.03 -12.29 -16.10
CA HIS A 137 9.79 -11.06 -15.96
C HIS A 137 10.91 -11.03 -17.01
N GLN A 138 10.83 -10.11 -17.98
CA GLN A 138 11.75 -9.99 -19.11
C GLN A 138 12.95 -9.06 -18.84
N GLY A 139 13.01 -8.47 -17.64
CA GLY A 139 13.90 -7.33 -17.37
C GLY A 139 13.19 -6.01 -17.68
N SER A 140 13.69 -4.92 -17.12
CA SER A 140 13.07 -3.60 -17.23
C SER A 140 13.89 -2.72 -18.19
N ASP A 141 13.23 -2.15 -19.20
CA ASP A 141 13.84 -1.25 -20.18
C ASP A 141 13.83 0.22 -19.71
N GLY A 142 13.34 0.50 -18.50
CA GLY A 142 13.33 1.85 -17.94
C GLY A 142 12.64 1.96 -16.58
N PRO A 143 12.77 3.10 -15.88
CA PRO A 143 12.30 3.26 -14.49
C PRO A 143 10.77 3.17 -14.31
N ALA A 144 10.00 3.28 -15.39
CA ALA A 144 8.55 3.07 -15.39
C ALA A 144 8.15 1.70 -15.95
N ASP A 145 9.07 0.93 -16.52
CA ASP A 145 8.79 -0.41 -16.99
C ASP A 145 8.98 -1.39 -15.83
N SER A 146 7.91 -2.11 -15.47
CA SER A 146 7.98 -3.13 -14.42
C SER A 146 8.81 -4.35 -14.84
N GLY A 147 9.06 -4.52 -16.13
CA GLY A 147 9.66 -5.72 -16.72
C GLY A 147 8.75 -6.96 -16.68
N TRP A 148 7.53 -6.82 -16.17
CA TRP A 148 6.54 -7.89 -16.17
C TRP A 148 5.75 -7.91 -17.47
N PHE A 149 5.57 -9.12 -17.98
CA PHE A 149 4.60 -9.44 -19.02
C PHE A 149 3.51 -10.35 -18.43
N VAL A 150 2.27 -10.13 -18.84
CA VAL A 150 1.12 -10.95 -18.51
C VAL A 150 0.38 -11.30 -19.81
N GLY A 151 0.18 -12.59 -20.09
CA GLY A 151 -0.41 -13.04 -21.36
C GLY A 151 -0.86 -14.49 -21.34
N SER A 152 -0.98 -15.09 -22.51
CA SER A 152 -1.41 -16.48 -22.70
C SER A 152 -0.20 -17.39 -22.98
N GLU A 153 -0.35 -18.71 -22.91
CA GLU A 153 0.73 -19.62 -23.34
C GLU A 153 1.12 -19.44 -24.82
N SER A 154 0.21 -18.89 -25.63
CA SER A 154 0.45 -18.62 -27.03
C SER A 154 1.25 -17.35 -27.28
N HIS A 155 1.22 -16.35 -26.38
CA HIS A 155 2.13 -15.19 -26.29
C HIS A 155 2.06 -14.53 -24.91
#